data_AF-A0A8S3JKV2-F1
#
_entry.id   AF-A0A8S3JKV2-F1
#
_cell.length_a   1.000
_cell.length_b   1.000
_cell.length_c   1.000
_cell.angle_alpha   90.00
_cell.angle_beta   90.00
_cell.angle_gamma   90.00
#
_symmetry.space_group_name_H-M   'P 1'
#
loop_
_entity.id
_entity.type
_entity.pdbx_description
1 polymer ?
#
loop_
_entity_poly.entity_id
_entity_poly.type
_entity_poly.pdbx_seq_one_letter_code
_entity_poly.pdbx_strand_id
1 'polypeptide(L)'
;MNTLLNPGGTFVTIITPIFRNVDKYGLISGLSRTAYTAAKQTLYGWSNNFNYRWAVYRPDGEVLRQVKNLVEQNKLTIKVDSKEFSFENIPQAISYLENGHAKGKVVIKYSSFR
;
A
#
# COMPACT_ATOMS: atom_id res chain seq x y z
N MET A 1 -3.45 -11.77 24.01
CA MET A 1 -3.91 -10.98 22.85
C MET A 1 -4.43 -12.01 21.85
N ASN A 2 -5.75 -12.22 21.81
CA ASN A 2 -6.36 -13.27 20.99
C ASN A 2 -6.18 -12.88 19.52
N THR A 3 -5.34 -13.61 18.81
CA THR A 3 -5.00 -13.32 17.43
C THR A 3 -6.24 -13.60 16.57
N LEU A 4 -6.75 -12.60 15.84
CA LEU A 4 -7.88 -12.71 14.89
C LEU A 4 -7.59 -13.66 13.69
N LEU A 5 -6.48 -14.39 13.74
CA LEU A 5 -5.95 -15.18 12.63
C LEU A 5 -6.14 -16.66 12.95
N ASN A 6 -6.67 -17.39 11.97
CA ASN A 6 -6.74 -18.85 12.04
C ASN A 6 -5.31 -19.45 12.03
N PRO A 7 -5.08 -20.57 12.73
CA PRO A 7 -3.84 -21.34 12.64
C PRO A 7 -3.47 -21.65 11.18
N GLY A 8 -2.21 -21.39 10.81
CA GLY A 8 -1.70 -21.50 9.43
C GLY A 8 -1.97 -20.29 8.53
N GLY A 9 -2.71 -19.28 9.02
CA GLY A 9 -3.04 -18.07 8.26
C GLY A 9 -1.84 -17.21 7.89
N THR A 10 -2.04 -16.20 7.04
CA THR A 10 -1.01 -15.24 6.66
C THR A 10 -1.44 -13.82 7.01
N PHE A 11 -0.66 -13.15 7.87
CA PHE A 11 -0.76 -11.73 8.13
C PHE A 11 0.12 -10.96 7.14
N VAL A 12 -0.48 -10.04 6.37
CA VAL A 12 0.23 -9.20 5.41
C VAL A 12 0.07 -7.74 5.80
N THR A 13 1.18 -7.03 5.97
CA THR A 13 1.19 -5.58 6.22
C THR A 13 1.79 -4.83 5.04
N ILE A 14 1.15 -3.72 4.66
CA ILE A 14 1.70 -2.72 3.72
C ILE A 14 2.58 -1.68 4.43
N ILE A 15 2.51 -1.63 5.77
CA ILE A 15 3.33 -0.73 6.58
C ILE A 15 4.67 -1.42 6.78
N THR A 16 5.66 -1.00 6.00
CA THR A 16 7.04 -1.51 6.10
C THR A 16 7.96 -0.41 6.66
N PRO A 17 8.89 -0.75 7.55
CA PRO A 17 9.74 0.24 8.20
C PRO A 17 10.94 0.66 7.33
N ILE A 18 11.09 0.12 6.11
CA ILE A 18 12.28 0.26 5.25
C ILE A 18 12.65 1.74 5.07
N PHE A 19 11.76 2.51 4.45
CA PHE A 19 11.99 3.94 4.14
C PHE A 19 12.20 4.75 5.42
N ARG A 20 11.30 4.59 6.40
CA ARG A 20 11.39 5.30 7.70
C ARG A 20 12.73 5.05 8.41
N ASN A 21 13.24 3.82 8.38
CA ASN A 21 14.50 3.47 9.02
C ASN A 21 15.70 4.03 8.26
N VAL A 22 15.69 3.96 6.92
CA VAL A 22 16.75 4.53 6.07
C VAL A 22 16.83 6.04 6.25
N ASP A 23 15.69 6.74 6.22
CA ASP A 23 15.62 8.19 6.41
C ASP A 23 16.15 8.63 7.79
N LYS A 24 15.83 7.86 8.84
CA LYS A 24 16.16 8.22 10.22
C LYS A 24 17.59 7.85 10.62
N TYR A 25 18.11 6.73 10.15
CA TYR A 25 19.38 6.18 10.64
C TYR A 25 20.49 6.19 9.58
N GLY A 26 20.15 6.45 8.31
CA GLY A 26 21.03 6.27 7.16
C GLY A 26 20.86 4.88 6.54
N LEU A 27 21.46 4.68 5.36
CA LEU A 27 21.23 3.48 4.56
C LEU A 27 21.64 2.19 5.28
N ILE A 28 22.87 2.10 5.77
CA ILE A 28 23.43 0.85 6.33
C ILE A 28 22.70 0.44 7.62
N SER A 29 22.63 1.35 8.59
CA SER A 29 21.98 1.14 9.89
C SER A 29 20.46 1.03 9.76
N GLY A 30 19.85 1.75 8.82
CA GLY A 30 18.44 1.66 8.50
C GLY A 30 18.06 0.30 7.93
N LEU A 31 18.87 -0.23 7.01
CA LEU A 31 18.67 -1.57 6.45
C LEU A 31 18.92 -2.68 7.49
N SER A 32 19.95 -2.57 8.33
CA SER A 32 20.20 -3.57 9.37
C SER A 32 19.06 -3.65 10.40
N ARG A 33 18.52 -2.50 10.81
CA ARG A 33 17.37 -2.44 11.72
C ARG A 33 16.08 -2.96 11.08
N THR A 34 15.94 -2.73 9.78
CA THR A 34 14.84 -3.29 8.98
C THR A 34 14.93 -4.81 8.92
N ALA A 35 16.12 -5.37 8.64
CA ALA A 35 16.34 -6.81 8.62
C ALA A 35 16.05 -7.44 10.00
N TYR A 36 16.51 -6.82 11.08
CA TYR A 36 16.19 -7.25 12.44
C TYR A 36 14.67 -7.26 12.71
N THR A 37 13.96 -6.22 12.26
CA THR A 37 12.50 -6.13 12.42
C THR A 37 11.78 -7.23 11.64
N ALA A 38 12.19 -7.48 10.39
CA ALA A 38 11.66 -8.56 9.57
C ALA A 38 11.86 -9.92 10.24
N ALA A 39 13.08 -10.22 10.69
CA ALA A 39 13.40 -11.47 11.37
C ALA A 39 12.54 -11.67 12.64
N LYS A 40 12.45 -10.64 13.49
CA LYS A 40 11.62 -10.70 14.71
C LYS A 40 10.14 -10.97 14.40
N GLN A 41 9.59 -10.33 13.37
CA GLN A 41 8.18 -10.51 12.97
C GLN A 41 7.91 -11.87 12.34
N THR A 42 8.84 -12.39 11.52
CA THR A 42 8.76 -13.75 10.99
C THR A 42 8.79 -14.79 12.09
N LEU A 43 9.74 -14.68 13.03
CA LEU A 43 9.83 -15.57 14.19
C LEU A 43 8.56 -15.50 15.05
N TYR A 44 8.05 -14.29 15.30
CA TYR A 44 6.79 -14.12 16.03
C TYR A 44 5.62 -14.83 15.33
N GLY A 45 5.49 -14.70 14.01
CA GLY A 45 4.48 -15.42 13.24
C GLY A 45 4.59 -16.93 13.44
N TRP A 46 5.79 -17.49 13.26
CA TRP A 46 6.02 -18.92 13.39
C TRP A 46 5.71 -19.45 14.80
N SER A 47 6.14 -18.74 15.85
CA SER A 47 5.83 -19.10 17.23
C SER A 47 4.33 -19.07 17.54
N ASN A 48 3.53 -18.36 16.75
CA ASN A 48 2.07 -18.25 16.91
C ASN A 48 1.29 -18.97 15.79
N ASN A 49 1.95 -19.86 15.04
CA ASN A 49 1.38 -20.65 13.95
C ASN A 49 0.71 -19.80 12.85
N PHE A 50 1.35 -18.71 12.40
CA PHE A 50 0.93 -17.96 11.22
C PHE A 50 2.13 -17.39 10.46
N ASN A 51 1.93 -16.95 9.22
CA ASN A 51 2.97 -16.32 8.41
C ASN A 51 2.89 -14.80 8.52
N TYR A 52 3.98 -14.14 8.92
CA TYR A 52 4.09 -12.68 8.87
C TYR A 52 4.80 -12.26 7.58
N ARG A 53 4.15 -11.44 6.74
CA ARG A 53 4.68 -10.99 5.45
C ARG A 53 4.54 -9.47 5.29
N TRP A 54 5.48 -8.90 4.55
CA TRP A 54 5.45 -7.51 4.10
C TRP A 54 5.03 -7.46 2.64
N ALA A 55 4.09 -6.58 2.33
CA ALA A 55 3.74 -6.22 0.96
C ALA A 55 4.40 -4.88 0.62
N VAL A 56 5.16 -4.86 -0.46
CA VAL A 56 5.77 -3.66 -1.02
C VAL A 56 5.23 -3.41 -2.42
N TYR A 57 5.13 -2.13 -2.79
CA TYR A 57 4.71 -1.75 -4.13
C TYR A 57 5.76 -2.18 -5.16
N ARG A 58 5.31 -2.80 -6.25
CA ARG A 58 6.13 -3.10 -7.43
C ARG A 58 5.35 -2.74 -8.69
N PRO A 59 5.89 -1.89 -9.59
CA PRO A 59 5.29 -1.67 -10.90
C PRO A 59 5.44 -2.94 -11.74
N ASP A 60 4.34 -3.46 -12.27
CA ASP A 60 4.31 -4.64 -13.12
C ASP A 60 3.18 -4.54 -14.14
N GLY A 61 3.55 -4.43 -15.42
CA GLY A 61 2.59 -4.26 -16.51
C GLY A 61 1.69 -5.48 -16.73
N GLU A 62 2.19 -6.69 -16.45
CA GLU A 62 1.39 -7.91 -16.65
C GLU A 62 0.37 -8.08 -15.52
N VAL A 63 0.76 -7.77 -14.28
CA VAL A 63 -0.19 -7.70 -13.17
C VAL A 63 -1.25 -6.62 -13.44
N LEU A 64 -0.87 -5.45 -13.96
CA LEU A 64 -1.84 -4.41 -14.34
C LEU A 64 -2.80 -4.88 -15.45
N ARG A 65 -2.33 -5.69 -16.40
CA ARG A 65 -3.17 -6.29 -17.44
C ARG A 65 -4.19 -7.26 -16.85
N GLN A 66 -3.79 -8.07 -15.87
CA GLN A 66 -4.70 -8.95 -15.14
C GLN A 66 -5.74 -8.15 -14.34
N VAL A 67 -5.32 -7.07 -13.66
CA VAL A 67 -6.23 -6.17 -12.94
C VAL A 67 -7.24 -5.54 -13.91
N LYS A 68 -6.79 -5.08 -15.09
CA LYS A 68 -7.66 -4.57 -16.15
C LYS A 68 -8.72 -5.60 -16.54
N ASN A 69 -8.32 -6.84 -16.81
CA ASN A 69 -9.26 -7.90 -17.18
C ASN A 69 -10.32 -8.15 -16.09
N LEU A 70 -9.95 -8.08 -14.81
CA LEU A 70 -10.91 -8.22 -13.70
C LEU A 70 -11.91 -7.06 -13.65
N VAL A 71 -11.48 -5.83 -13.96
CA VAL A 71 -12.35 -4.67 -14.05
C VAL A 71 -13.32 -4.81 -15.23
N GLU A 72 -12.82 -5.18 -16.42
CA GLU A 72 -13.64 -5.38 -17.62
C GLU A 72 -14.67 -6.51 -17.45
N GLN A 73 -14.33 -7.55 -16.67
CA GLN A 73 -15.24 -8.64 -16.31
C GLN A 73 -16.21 -8.30 -15.16
N ASN A 74 -16.23 -7.06 -14.68
CA ASN A 74 -17.01 -6.62 -13.51
C ASN A 74 -16.73 -7.42 -12.22
N LYS A 75 -15.59 -8.11 -12.13
CA LYS A 75 -15.15 -8.83 -10.92
C LYS A 75 -14.44 -7.93 -9.92
N LEU A 76 -14.01 -6.74 -10.38
CA LEU A 76 -13.34 -5.74 -9.55
C LEU A 76 -13.92 -4.36 -9.83
N THR A 77 -14.63 -3.78 -8.86
CA THR A 77 -15.13 -2.41 -8.94
C THR A 77 -14.11 -1.43 -8.38
N ILE A 78 -13.64 -0.50 -9.22
CA ILE A 78 -12.75 0.58 -8.79
C ILE A 78 -13.59 1.72 -8.20
N LYS A 79 -13.46 1.96 -6.90
CA LYS A 79 -14.10 3.08 -6.23
C LYS A 79 -13.31 4.37 -6.47
N VAL A 80 -13.84 5.23 -7.33
CA VAL A 80 -13.35 6.58 -7.59
C VAL A 80 -14.20 7.55 -6.79
N ASP A 81 -13.56 8.55 -6.19
CA ASP A 81 -14.27 9.62 -5.50
C ASP A 81 -15.09 10.44 -6.51
N SER A 82 -16.28 10.91 -6.09
CA SER A 82 -17.11 11.79 -6.93
C SER A 82 -16.43 13.12 -7.28
N LYS A 83 -15.50 13.57 -6.45
CA LYS A 83 -14.79 14.83 -6.60
C LYS A 83 -13.51 14.60 -7.39
N GLU A 84 -13.51 15.17 -8.59
CA GLU A 84 -12.34 15.24 -9.45
C GLU A 84 -11.73 16.65 -9.37
N PHE A 85 -10.42 16.73 -9.54
CA PHE A 85 -9.69 17.99 -9.54
C PHE A 85 -8.99 18.18 -10.88
N SER A 86 -8.89 19.41 -11.36
CA SER A 86 -8.01 19.71 -12.50
C SER A 86 -6.55 19.73 -12.07
N PHE A 87 -5.64 19.64 -13.03
CA PHE A 87 -4.20 19.64 -12.77
C PHE A 87 -3.71 20.89 -12.02
N GLU A 88 -4.32 22.05 -12.29
CA GLU A 88 -4.01 23.31 -11.60
C GLU A 88 -4.38 23.27 -10.12
N ASN A 89 -5.27 22.35 -9.72
CA ASN A 89 -5.83 22.22 -8.38
C ASN A 89 -5.25 21.04 -7.58
N ILE A 90 -4.04 20.57 -7.91
CA ILE A 90 -3.35 19.50 -7.18
C ILE A 90 -3.21 19.81 -5.67
N PRO A 91 -2.80 21.02 -5.23
CA PRO A 91 -2.70 21.31 -3.79
C PRO A 91 -4.03 21.10 -3.04
N GLN A 92 -5.14 21.50 -3.65
CA GLN A 92 -6.48 21.33 -3.10
C GLN A 92 -6.90 19.85 -3.09
N ALA A 93 -6.51 19.08 -4.11
CA ALA A 93 -6.75 17.65 -4.17
C ALA A 93 -6.01 16.89 -3.06
N ILE A 94 -4.75 17.25 -2.80
CA ILE A 94 -3.95 16.69 -1.71
C ILE A 94 -4.56 17.04 -0.36
N SER A 95 -4.89 18.31 -0.12
CA SER A 95 -5.54 18.73 1.13
C SER A 95 -6.88 18.02 1.35
N TYR A 96 -7.67 17.81 0.28
CA TYR A 96 -8.91 17.05 0.35
C TYR A 96 -8.69 15.57 0.75
N LEU A 97 -7.64 14.94 0.22
CA LEU A 97 -7.23 13.58 0.57
C LEU A 97 -6.75 13.49 2.03
N GLU A 98 -5.90 14.41 2.46
CA GLU A 98 -5.32 14.45 3.82
C GLU A 98 -6.38 14.68 4.91
N ASN A 99 -7.41 15.46 4.63
CA ASN A 99 -8.54 15.68 5.55
C ASN A 99 -9.48 14.47 5.68
N GLY A 100 -9.20 13.35 4.98
CA GLY A 100 -9.98 12.12 5.09
C GLY A 100 -11.37 12.18 4.46
N HIS A 101 -11.67 13.23 3.68
CA HIS A 101 -12.97 13.39 3.00
C HIS A 101 -13.13 12.47 1.78
N ALA A 102 -12.02 11.95 1.25
CA ALA A 102 -12.00 11.12 0.06
C ALA A 102 -12.58 9.72 0.31
N LYS A 103 -13.54 9.32 -0.52
CA LYS A 103 -14.15 8.00 -0.61
C LYS A 103 -13.59 7.25 -1.81
N GLY A 104 -12.40 6.66 -1.64
CA GLY A 104 -11.73 5.87 -2.67
C GLY A 104 -10.57 6.63 -3.31
N LYS A 105 -10.49 6.60 -4.64
CA LYS A 105 -9.39 7.23 -5.40
C LYS A 105 -9.78 8.64 -5.84
N VAL A 106 -9.00 9.65 -5.43
CA VAL A 106 -9.09 11.01 -5.97
C VAL A 106 -8.42 11.06 -7.34
N VAL A 107 -9.10 11.61 -8.34
CA VAL A 107 -8.61 11.68 -9.72
C VAL A 107 -8.23 13.12 -10.07
N ILE A 108 -7.05 13.26 -10.66
CA ILE A 108 -6.60 14.50 -11.29
C ILE A 108 -6.86 14.40 -12.79
N LYS A 109 -7.69 15.30 -13.31
CA LYS A 109 -7.93 15.45 -14.73
C LYS A 109 -6.84 16.34 -15.33
N TYR A 110 -6.10 15.77 -16.25
CA TYR A 110 -5.16 16.49 -17.09
C TYR A 110 -5.72 16.58 -18.51
N SER A 111 -6.03 17.78 -18.96
CA SER A 111 -6.32 18.05 -20.37
C SER A 111 -5.00 18.34 -21.08
N SER A 112 -4.42 17.33 -21.73
CA SER A 112 -3.33 17.56 -22.68
C SER A 112 -3.90 18.39 -23.83
N PHE A 113 -3.29 19.54 -24.10
CA PHE A 113 -3.47 20.21 -25.39
C PHE A 113 -3.04 19.21 -26.47
N ARG A 114 -3.93 18.97 -27.45
CA ARG A 114 -3.60 18.22 -28.65
C ARG A 114 -2.82 19.10 -29.61
#